data_AF-A0A2H1YF65-F1
#
_entry.id   AF-A0A2H1YF65-F1
#
_cell.length_a   1.000
_cell.length_b   1.000
_cell.length_c   1.000
_cell.angle_alpha   90.00
_cell.angle_beta   90.00
_cell.angle_gamma   90.00
#
_symmetry.space_group_name_H-M   'P 1'
#
loop_
_entity.id
_entity.type
_entity.pdbx_description
1 polymer ?
#
loop_
_entity_poly.entity_id
_entity_poly.type
_entity_poly.pdbx_seq_one_letter_code
_entity_poly.pdbx_strand_id
1 'polypeptide(L)'
;MSKFDEKVELYKKFMDDRNLPVNLELLTAVTKGLGPSIYKKDAETVSGSDPKELLTVKNNFLIKKLGLADSPALDKAIDEVMEEIGRSERSKYRAVVYYLLAKKFNKEDVYGL
;
A
#
# COMPACT_ATOMS: atom_id res chain seq x y z
N MET A 1 -13.01 16.66 11.06
CA MET A 1 -12.53 15.30 10.71
C MET A 1 -11.50 14.85 11.73
N SER A 2 -11.38 13.55 11.95
CA SER A 2 -10.26 13.04 12.76
C SER A 2 -8.97 13.04 11.94
N LYS A 3 -7.81 12.97 12.61
CA LYS A 3 -6.50 12.81 11.92
C LYS A 3 -6.45 11.57 11.03
N PHE A 4 -7.20 10.54 11.39
CA PHE A 4 -7.31 9.33 10.59
C PHE A 4 -8.07 9.60 9.29
N ASP A 5 -9.21 10.30 9.36
CA ASP A 5 -10.00 10.65 8.19
C ASP A 5 -9.19 11.55 7.24
N GLU A 6 -8.44 12.51 7.77
CA GLU A 6 -7.52 13.36 6.99
C GLU A 6 -6.48 12.54 6.21
N LYS A 7 -5.99 11.43 6.78
CA LYS A 7 -5.06 10.53 6.10
C LYS A 7 -5.74 9.72 5.01
N VAL A 8 -6.94 9.20 5.27
CA VAL A 8 -7.73 8.48 4.25
C VAL A 8 -8.05 9.41 3.07
N GLU A 9 -8.46 10.64 3.33
CA GLU A 9 -8.71 11.64 2.30
C GLU A 9 -7.45 11.99 1.50
N LEU A 10 -6.31 12.15 2.17
CA LEU A 10 -5.02 12.38 1.51
C LEU A 10 -4.69 11.25 0.54
N TYR A 11 -4.83 9.99 0.96
CA TYR A 11 -4.53 8.83 0.11
C TYR A 11 -5.53 8.68 -1.02
N LYS A 12 -6.83 8.91 -0.76
CA LYS A 12 -7.85 8.92 -1.79
C LYS A 12 -7.53 9.97 -2.86
N LYS A 13 -7.24 11.21 -2.44
CA LYS A 13 -6.88 12.29 -3.36
C LYS A 13 -5.63 11.92 -4.18
N PHE A 14 -4.61 11.37 -3.52
CA PHE A 14 -3.40 10.90 -4.21
C PHE A 14 -3.70 9.87 -5.29
N MET A 15 -4.64 8.96 -5.03
CA MET A 15 -5.08 7.94 -5.99
C MET A 15 -5.92 8.54 -7.13
N ASP A 16 -6.86 9.43 -6.80
CA ASP A 16 -7.71 10.13 -7.79
C ASP A 16 -6.84 10.94 -8.76
N ASP A 17 -5.87 11.71 -8.25
CA ASP A 17 -4.93 12.51 -9.05
C ASP A 17 -4.07 11.66 -10.02
N ARG A 18 -4.04 10.33 -9.82
CA ARG A 18 -3.29 9.35 -10.63
C ARG A 18 -4.19 8.37 -11.38
N ASN A 19 -5.50 8.56 -11.36
CA ASN A 19 -6.49 7.65 -11.95
C ASN A 19 -6.36 6.20 -11.44
N LEU A 20 -5.93 6.01 -10.19
CA LEU A 20 -5.87 4.70 -9.56
C LEU A 20 -7.27 4.28 -9.08
N PRO A 21 -7.64 2.99 -9.16
CA PRO A 21 -8.95 2.54 -8.75
C PRO A 21 -9.13 2.65 -7.22
N VAL A 22 -10.19 3.33 -6.78
CA VAL A 22 -10.47 3.55 -5.35
C VAL A 22 -11.71 2.78 -4.91
N ASN A 23 -11.52 1.81 -4.01
CA ASN A 23 -12.53 1.31 -3.10
C ASN A 23 -12.25 1.92 -1.71
N LEU A 24 -13.11 2.85 -1.27
CA LEU A 24 -12.89 3.60 -0.04
C LEU A 24 -12.92 2.71 1.21
N GLU A 25 -13.71 1.64 1.19
CA GLU A 25 -13.82 0.71 2.30
C GLU A 25 -12.50 -0.04 2.51
N LEU A 26 -11.95 -0.59 1.42
CA LEU A 26 -10.64 -1.26 1.47
C LEU A 26 -9.52 -0.27 1.81
N LEU A 27 -9.51 0.93 1.22
CA LEU A 27 -8.50 1.94 1.54
C LEU A 27 -8.52 2.31 3.03
N THR A 28 -9.72 2.46 3.59
CA THR A 28 -9.92 2.76 5.02
C THR A 28 -9.43 1.59 5.88
N ALA A 29 -9.78 0.36 5.54
CA ALA A 29 -9.37 -0.83 6.29
C ALA A 29 -7.85 -1.05 6.27
N VAL A 30 -7.21 -0.87 5.10
CA VAL A 30 -5.76 -0.91 4.93
C VAL A 30 -5.09 0.18 5.77
N THR A 31 -5.58 1.42 5.68
CA THR A 31 -5.06 2.57 6.45
C THR A 31 -5.16 2.33 7.95
N LYS A 32 -6.28 1.75 8.42
CA LYS A 32 -6.46 1.36 9.82
C LYS A 32 -5.47 0.27 10.25
N GLY A 33 -5.23 -0.72 9.38
CA GLY A 33 -4.29 -1.81 9.63
C GLY A 33 -2.83 -1.37 9.77
N LEU A 34 -2.46 -0.22 9.19
CA LEU A 34 -1.13 0.40 9.35
C LEU A 34 -0.96 1.10 10.71
N GLY A 35 -2.06 1.42 11.39
CA GLY A 35 -2.04 2.03 12.72
C GLY A 35 -1.24 3.34 12.74
N PRO A 36 -0.39 3.58 13.76
CA PRO A 36 0.27 4.87 13.94
C PRO A 36 1.36 5.18 12.90
N SER A 37 1.75 4.24 12.05
CA SER A 37 2.79 4.49 11.02
C SER A 37 2.33 5.53 10.00
N ILE A 38 1.02 5.68 9.79
CA ILE A 38 0.44 6.64 8.85
C ILE A 38 0.70 8.10 9.25
N TYR A 39 1.11 8.35 10.49
CA TYR A 39 1.40 9.70 11.00
C TYR A 39 2.90 10.03 11.02
N LYS A 40 3.77 9.09 10.64
CA LYS A 40 5.22 9.26 10.63
C LYS A 40 5.70 9.33 9.19
N LYS A 41 6.21 10.49 8.77
CA LYS A 41 6.59 10.76 7.37
C LYS A 41 7.40 9.63 6.71
N ASP A 42 8.41 9.11 7.41
CA ASP A 42 9.29 8.06 6.88
C ASP A 42 8.65 6.67 6.88
N ALA A 43 7.71 6.41 7.78
CA ALA A 43 7.00 5.12 7.84
C ALA A 43 5.75 5.10 6.94
N GLU A 44 5.21 6.27 6.62
CA GLU A 44 4.03 6.47 5.81
C GLU A 44 4.30 6.26 4.31
N THR A 45 5.56 6.30 3.87
CA THR A 45 5.94 6.11 2.47
C THR A 45 6.79 4.85 2.26
N VAL A 46 6.87 4.40 1.00
CA VAL A 46 7.68 3.27 0.53
C VAL A 46 8.69 3.78 -0.49
N SER A 47 9.96 3.53 -0.24
CA SER A 47 11.03 3.80 -1.21
C SER A 47 11.02 2.72 -2.30
N GLY A 48 10.51 3.09 -3.47
CA GLY A 48 10.40 2.18 -4.63
C GLY A 48 11.74 1.74 -5.25
N SER A 49 12.85 2.35 -4.84
CA SER A 49 14.20 2.04 -5.36
C SER A 49 15.15 1.49 -4.29
N ASP A 50 14.69 1.32 -3.04
CA ASP A 50 15.49 0.71 -1.98
C ASP A 50 15.16 -0.79 -1.87
N PRO A 51 16.09 -1.70 -2.23
CA PRO A 51 15.84 -3.13 -2.16
C PRO A 51 15.46 -3.64 -0.76
N LYS A 52 15.96 -3.02 0.31
CA LYS A 52 15.63 -3.42 1.70
C LYS A 52 14.19 -3.08 2.03
N GLU A 53 13.73 -1.93 1.56
CA GLU A 53 12.35 -1.49 1.74
C GLU A 53 11.40 -2.41 0.97
N LEU A 54 11.70 -2.74 -0.29
CA LEU A 54 10.89 -3.67 -1.08
C LEU A 54 10.83 -5.07 -0.46
N LEU A 55 11.96 -5.56 0.06
CA LEU A 55 12.02 -6.83 0.78
C LEU A 55 11.17 -6.81 2.06
N THR A 56 11.11 -5.66 2.75
CA THR A 56 10.26 -5.46 3.92
C THR A 56 8.77 -5.50 3.55
N VAL A 57 8.39 -4.87 2.44
CA VAL A 57 7.03 -4.98 1.89
C VAL A 57 6.70 -6.44 1.57
N LYS A 58 7.57 -7.14 0.86
CA LYS A 58 7.37 -8.55 0.52
C LYS A 58 7.20 -9.42 1.76
N ASN A 59 8.14 -9.39 2.69
CA ASN A 59 8.16 -10.30 3.83
C ASN A 59 7.06 -10.00 4.85
N ASN A 60 6.89 -8.72 5.21
CA ASN A 60 5.98 -8.35 6.30
C ASN A 60 4.54 -8.18 5.82
N PHE A 61 4.34 -7.69 4.60
CA PHE A 61 2.99 -7.48 4.09
C PHE A 61 2.52 -8.67 3.25
N LEU A 62 3.15 -8.96 2.12
CA LEU A 62 2.67 -9.99 1.21
C LEU A 62 2.69 -11.39 1.85
N ILE A 63 3.81 -11.77 2.47
CA ILE A 63 3.95 -13.10 3.05
C ILE A 63 3.24 -13.16 4.42
N LYS A 64 3.68 -12.34 5.38
CA LYS A 64 3.19 -12.46 6.76
C LYS A 64 1.75 -11.98 6.95
N LYS A 65 1.35 -10.85 6.37
CA LYS A 65 0.01 -10.28 6.57
C LYS A 65 -1.02 -10.87 5.61
N LEU A 66 -0.70 -11.00 4.32
CA LEU A 66 -1.63 -11.53 3.32
C LEU A 66 -1.57 -13.06 3.16
N GLY A 67 -0.60 -13.72 3.79
CA GLY A 67 -0.48 -15.18 3.78
C GLY A 67 -0.05 -15.76 2.43
N LEU A 68 0.66 -15.00 1.60
CA LEU A 68 1.13 -15.46 0.30
C LEU A 68 2.43 -16.27 0.44
N ALA A 69 2.58 -17.31 -0.38
CA ALA A 69 3.83 -18.05 -0.45
C ALA A 69 4.93 -17.22 -1.14
N ASP A 70 6.17 -17.36 -0.68
CA ASP A 70 7.31 -16.71 -1.33
C ASP A 70 7.48 -17.21 -2.76
N SER A 71 7.44 -16.29 -3.72
CA SER A 71 7.61 -16.58 -5.14
C SER A 71 8.07 -15.33 -5.89
N PRO A 72 8.69 -15.49 -7.08
CA PRO A 72 9.05 -14.36 -7.95
C PRO A 72 7.86 -13.48 -8.36
N ALA A 73 6.63 -13.99 -8.27
CA ALA A 73 5.42 -13.21 -8.55
C ALA A 73 5.21 -12.07 -7.54
N LEU A 74 5.70 -12.21 -6.31
CA LEU A 74 5.61 -11.15 -5.30
C LEU A 74 6.48 -9.96 -5.66
N ASP A 75 7.73 -10.21 -6.07
CA ASP A 75 8.67 -9.16 -6.50
C ASP A 75 8.14 -8.46 -7.76
N LYS A 76 7.62 -9.22 -8.71
CA LYS A 76 7.00 -8.67 -9.93
C LYS A 76 5.80 -7.78 -9.59
N ALA A 77 4.93 -8.22 -8.68
CA ALA A 77 3.76 -7.44 -8.27
C ALA A 77 4.16 -6.13 -7.57
N ILE A 78 5.22 -6.14 -6.75
CA ILE A 78 5.76 -4.93 -6.13
C ILE A 78 6.26 -3.97 -7.21
N ASP A 79 7.06 -4.45 -8.16
CA ASP A 79 7.59 -3.60 -9.23
C ASP A 79 6.48 -2.99 -10.10
N GLU A 80 5.46 -3.79 -10.45
CA GLU A 80 4.29 -3.31 -11.18
C GLU A 80 3.53 -2.23 -10.41
N VAL A 81 3.37 -2.36 -9.07
CA VAL A 81 2.75 -1.32 -8.24
C VAL A 81 3.62 -0.05 -8.15
N MET A 82 4.95 -0.18 -8.13
CA MET A 82 5.86 0.98 -8.16
C MET A 82 5.77 1.73 -9.50
N GLU A 83 5.58 1.00 -10.60
CA GLU A 83 5.34 1.56 -11.93
C GLU A 83 3.97 2.23 -12.01
N GLU A 84 2.91 1.54 -11.54
CA GLU A 84 1.52 2.03 -11.55
C GLU A 84 1.37 3.35 -10.77
N ILE A 85 2.05 3.49 -9.62
CA ILE A 85 2.09 4.74 -8.86
C ILE A 85 2.97 5.81 -9.54
N GLY A 86 3.93 5.39 -10.35
CA GLY A 86 4.94 6.22 -10.99
C GLY A 86 6.27 6.20 -10.25
N ARG A 87 7.35 5.77 -10.92
CA ARG A 87 8.68 5.63 -10.30
C ARG A 87 9.24 6.95 -9.77
N SER A 88 8.96 8.07 -10.43
CA SER A 88 9.41 9.40 -10.02
C SER A 88 8.68 9.96 -8.78
N GLU A 89 7.56 9.36 -8.37
CA GLU A 89 6.82 9.80 -7.20
C GLU A 89 7.63 9.56 -5.93
N ARG A 90 7.90 10.61 -5.16
CA ARG A 90 8.70 10.53 -3.93
C ARG A 90 7.86 10.11 -2.72
N SER A 91 6.54 10.28 -2.80
CA SER A 91 5.58 10.06 -1.73
C SER A 91 4.68 8.87 -2.04
N LYS A 92 5.27 7.71 -2.39
CA LYS A 92 4.52 6.46 -2.59
C LYS A 92 3.95 6.00 -1.25
N TYR A 93 2.74 6.44 -0.91
CA TYR A 93 2.14 6.17 0.39
C TYR A 93 1.95 4.66 0.61
N ARG A 94 2.40 4.16 1.76
CA ARG A 94 2.34 2.75 2.13
C ARG A 94 0.91 2.21 2.12
N ALA A 95 -0.06 3.02 2.54
CA ALA A 95 -1.47 2.66 2.46
C ALA A 95 -1.92 2.38 1.02
N VAL A 96 -1.50 3.21 0.06
CA VAL A 96 -1.82 3.05 -1.36
C VAL A 96 -1.08 1.84 -1.95
N VAL A 97 0.21 1.68 -1.64
CA VAL A 97 1.00 0.51 -2.07
C VAL A 97 0.35 -0.79 -1.57
N TYR A 98 -0.03 -0.84 -0.29
CA TYR A 98 -0.62 -2.04 0.32
C TYR A 98 -2.03 -2.30 -0.21
N TYR A 99 -2.81 -1.26 -0.46
CA TYR A 99 -4.10 -1.35 -1.11
C TYR A 99 -3.97 -2.00 -2.50
N LEU A 100 -3.08 -1.50 -3.35
CA LEU A 100 -2.91 -2.01 -4.72
C LEU A 100 -2.42 -3.46 -4.70
N LEU A 101 -1.47 -3.79 -3.83
CA LEU A 101 -0.99 -5.16 -3.65
C LEU A 101 -2.09 -6.10 -3.14
N ALA A 102 -2.92 -5.69 -2.18
CA ALA A 102 -4.05 -6.49 -1.70
C ALA A 102 -5.06 -6.75 -2.82
N LYS A 103 -5.44 -5.72 -3.59
CA LYS A 103 -6.28 -5.85 -4.79
C LYS A 103 -5.69 -6.83 -5.80
N LYS A 104 -4.39 -6.71 -6.08
CA LYS A 104 -3.70 -7.48 -7.12
C LYS A 104 -3.68 -8.99 -6.84
N PHE A 105 -3.64 -9.37 -5.56
CA PHE A 105 -3.66 -10.76 -5.12
C PHE A 105 -5.05 -11.25 -4.66
N ASN A 106 -6.10 -10.43 -4.82
CA ASN A 106 -7.45 -10.71 -4.32
C ASN A 106 -7.46 -11.06 -2.82
N LYS A 107 -6.79 -10.22 -2.01
CA LYS A 107 -6.60 -10.41 -0.56
C LYS A 107 -7.34 -9.38 0.29
N GLU A 108 -8.46 -8.87 -0.23
CA GLU A 108 -9.39 -7.99 0.50
C GLU A 108 -10.00 -8.69 1.72
N ASP A 109 -10.18 -10.01 1.65
CA ASP A 109 -10.73 -10.87 2.70
C ASP A 109 -9.95 -10.79 4.02
N VAL A 110 -8.63 -10.56 3.95
CA VAL A 110 -7.75 -10.35 5.12
C VAL A 110 -8.17 -9.11 5.94
N TYR A 111 -8.91 -8.19 5.32
CA TYR A 111 -9.48 -6.99 5.95
C TYR A 111 -10.95 -7.15 6.34
N GLY A 112 -11.54 -8.33 6.13
CA GLY A 112 -12.95 -8.62 6.42
C GLY A 112 -13.92 -8.09 5.36
N LEU A 113 -13.47 -7.98 4.11
CA LEU A 113 -14.23 -7.50 2.95
C LEU A 113 -14.46 -8.59 1.91
#